data_AF-A0A1G1G0S5-F1
#
_entry.id   AF-A0A1G1G0S5-F1
#
_cell.length_a   1.000
_cell.length_b   1.000
_cell.length_c   1.000
_cell.angle_alpha   90.00
_cell.angle_beta   90.00
_cell.angle_gamma   90.00
#
_symmetry.space_group_name_H-M   'P 1'
#
loop_
_entity.id
_entity.type
_entity.pdbx_description
1 polymer ?
#
loop_
_entity_poly.entity_id
_entity_poly.type
_entity_poly.pdbx_seq_one_letter_code
_entity_poly.pdbx_strand_id
1 'polypeptide(L)'
;MLSNEQGASRFKVYFWVALLFLAVHVLLKLVPMYMDYFSLADEMKSKAGAGQVLKDEEILYELEKIAKEGELPLTRDSFIISRSEDGHITNIVTKGGWDVEVNFLFGAYIREFHFEPTAVE
;
A
#
# COMPACT_ATOMS: atom_id res chain seq x y z
N MET A 1 8.59 -23.28 52.79
CA MET A 1 8.67 -22.15 51.84
C MET A 1 8.18 -22.64 50.48
N LEU A 2 6.89 -22.59 50.21
CA LEU A 2 6.29 -22.91 48.92
C LEU A 2 5.09 -22.00 48.77
N SER A 3 5.36 -20.75 48.41
CA SER A 3 4.34 -19.75 48.19
C SER A 3 4.56 -19.15 46.80
N ASN A 4 3.56 -19.37 45.95
CA ASN A 4 3.07 -18.37 45.01
C ASN A 4 3.76 -18.17 43.65
N GLU A 5 3.98 -19.25 42.89
CA GLU A 5 4.33 -19.14 41.45
C GLU A 5 3.18 -19.47 40.48
N GLN A 6 1.98 -19.82 40.97
CA GLN A 6 0.85 -20.17 40.08
C GLN A 6 0.13 -18.95 39.46
N GLY A 7 0.25 -17.76 40.07
CA GLY A 7 -0.34 -16.51 39.55
C GLY A 7 0.50 -15.82 38.47
N ALA A 8 1.83 -15.83 38.63
CA ALA A 8 2.74 -15.13 37.72
C ALA A 8 2.82 -15.78 36.33
N SER A 9 2.71 -17.11 36.27
CA SER A 9 2.67 -17.89 35.03
C SER A 9 1.48 -17.50 34.15
N ARG A 10 0.29 -17.37 34.73
CA ARG A 10 -0.93 -17.01 34.00
C ARG A 10 -0.88 -15.58 33.44
N PHE A 11 -0.39 -14.62 34.23
CA PHE A 11 -0.29 -13.22 33.78
C PHE A 11 0.68 -13.06 32.59
N LYS A 12 1.82 -13.77 32.62
CA LYS A 12 2.79 -13.77 31.52
C LYS A 12 2.18 -14.30 30.22
N VAL A 13 1.37 -15.36 30.29
CA VAL A 13 0.67 -15.90 29.11
C VAL A 13 -0.34 -14.91 28.55
N TYR A 14 -1.17 -14.27 29.40
CA TYR A 14 -2.11 -13.25 28.93
C TYR A 14 -1.41 -12.05 28.29
N PHE A 15 -0.27 -11.61 28.85
CA PHE A 15 0.52 -10.54 28.27
C PHE A 15 1.05 -10.92 26.87
N TRP A 16 1.58 -12.13 26.70
CA TRP A 16 2.04 -12.61 25.40
C TRP A 16 0.91 -12.77 24.38
N VAL A 17 -0.26 -13.27 24.81
CA VAL A 17 -1.45 -13.37 23.95
C VAL A 17 -1.92 -11.97 23.53
N ALA A 18 -1.93 -11.00 24.44
CA ALA A 18 -2.28 -9.62 24.13
C ALA A 18 -1.30 -9.00 23.13
N LEU A 19 0.02 -9.22 23.31
CA LEU A 19 1.05 -8.74 22.39
C LEU A 19 0.94 -9.42 21.02
N LEU A 20 0.63 -10.72 20.97
CA LEU A 20 0.40 -11.44 19.73
C LEU A 20 -0.86 -10.93 19.01
N PHE A 21 -1.95 -10.71 19.74
CA PHE A 21 -3.17 -10.11 19.19
C PHE A 21 -2.89 -8.72 18.59
N LEU A 22 -2.09 -7.91 19.29
CA LEU A 22 -1.61 -6.60 18.83
C LEU A 22 -0.84 -6.73 17.51
N ALA A 23 0.13 -7.65 17.46
CA ALA A 23 0.96 -7.88 16.28
C ALA A 23 0.12 -8.37 15.09
N VAL A 24 -0.82 -9.29 15.31
CA VAL A 24 -1.75 -9.76 14.26
C VAL A 24 -2.64 -8.62 13.77
N HIS A 25 -3.18 -7.80 14.67
CA HIS A 25 -4.02 -6.66 14.29
C HIS A 25 -3.26 -5.64 13.44
N VAL A 26 -2.00 -5.36 13.79
CA VAL A 26 -1.08 -4.51 13.01
C VAL A 26 -0.82 -5.11 11.63
N LEU A 27 -0.52 -6.41 11.55
CA LEU A 27 -0.27 -7.11 10.30
C LEU A 27 -1.48 -7.08 9.37
N LEU A 28 -2.69 -7.31 9.89
CA LEU A 28 -3.92 -7.28 9.08
C LEU A 28 -4.21 -5.92 8.45
N LYS A 29 -3.70 -4.81 9.02
CA LYS A 29 -3.80 -3.47 8.41
C LYS A 29 -2.66 -3.16 7.44
N LEU A 30 -1.45 -3.62 7.74
CA LEU A 30 -0.27 -3.33 6.90
C LEU A 30 -0.26 -4.16 5.61
N VAL A 31 -0.68 -5.43 5.66
CA VAL A 31 -0.67 -6.32 4.49
C VAL A 31 -1.50 -5.77 3.31
N PRO A 32 -2.79 -5.41 3.47
CA PRO A 32 -3.57 -4.90 2.33
C PRO A 32 -2.95 -3.64 1.74
N MET A 33 -2.49 -2.71 2.58
CA MET A 33 -1.81 -1.49 2.14
C MET A 33 -0.59 -1.75 1.25
N TYR A 34 0.30 -2.67 1.67
CA TYR A 34 1.46 -3.02 0.85
C TYR A 34 1.04 -3.75 -0.43
N MET A 35 0.01 -4.60 -0.37
CA MET A 35 -0.52 -5.26 -1.56
C MET A 35 -1.06 -4.26 -2.57
N ASP A 36 -1.82 -3.25 -2.15
CA ASP A 36 -2.39 -2.24 -3.04
C ASP A 36 -1.29 -1.42 -3.72
N TYR A 37 -0.23 -1.07 -2.96
CA TYR A 37 0.96 -0.41 -3.51
C TYR A 37 1.66 -1.27 -4.58
N PHE A 38 1.94 -2.54 -4.28
CA PHE A 38 2.62 -3.43 -5.22
C PHE A 38 1.75 -3.73 -6.44
N SER A 39 0.45 -3.92 -6.26
CA SER A 39 -0.50 -4.16 -7.34
C SER A 39 -0.55 -2.97 -8.31
N LEU A 40 -0.58 -1.73 -7.79
CA LEU A 40 -0.58 -0.55 -8.63
C LEU A 40 0.77 -0.38 -9.35
N ALA A 41 1.89 -0.62 -8.66
CA ALA A 41 3.22 -0.53 -9.26
C ALA A 41 3.44 -1.54 -10.40
N ASP A 42 3.00 -2.79 -10.21
CA ASP A 42 3.11 -3.84 -11.23
C ASP A 42 2.20 -3.54 -12.44
N GLU A 43 1.00 -3.02 -12.21
CA GLU A 43 0.10 -2.60 -13.29
C GLU A 43 0.69 -1.41 -14.06
N MET A 44 1.22 -0.39 -13.38
CA MET A 44 1.91 0.73 -14.04
C MET A 44 3.07 0.23 -14.92
N LYS A 45 3.85 -0.73 -14.44
CA LYS A 45 4.95 -1.33 -15.20
C LYS A 45 4.45 -2.14 -16.40
N SER A 46 3.37 -2.91 -16.23
CA SER A 46 2.74 -3.66 -17.31
C SER A 46 2.22 -2.73 -18.41
N LYS A 47 1.54 -1.64 -18.03
CA LYS A 47 1.03 -0.65 -18.98
C LYS A 47 2.13 0.16 -19.65
N ALA A 48 3.22 0.48 -18.94
CA ALA A 48 4.39 1.11 -19.54
C ALA A 48 4.97 0.27 -20.68
N GLY A 49 5.16 -1.04 -20.46
CA GLY A 49 5.61 -1.97 -21.50
C GLY A 49 4.61 -2.15 -22.66
N ALA A 50 3.31 -2.03 -22.40
CA ALA A 50 2.27 -2.03 -23.43
C ALA A 50 2.03 -0.65 -24.10
N GLY A 51 2.74 0.39 -23.65
CA GLY A 51 2.53 1.80 -24.00
C GLY A 51 2.80 2.16 -25.46
N GLN A 52 3.51 1.30 -26.19
CA GLN A 52 3.65 1.42 -27.64
C GLN A 52 2.33 1.19 -28.39
N VAL A 53 1.43 0.37 -27.83
CA VAL A 53 0.17 -0.04 -28.48
C VAL A 53 -1.02 0.72 -27.89
N LEU A 54 -1.00 0.99 -26.58
CA LEU A 54 -2.09 1.62 -25.87
C LEU A 54 -2.01 3.15 -25.92
N LYS A 55 -3.19 3.79 -26.00
CA LYS A 55 -3.33 5.24 -25.88
C LYS A 55 -3.21 5.67 -24.42
N ASP A 56 -2.67 6.87 -24.19
CA ASP A 56 -2.54 7.42 -22.83
C ASP A 56 -3.88 7.46 -22.08
N GLU A 57 -4.96 7.82 -22.76
CA GLU A 57 -6.30 7.87 -22.17
C GLU A 57 -6.79 6.51 -21.66
N GLU A 58 -6.43 5.42 -22.35
CA GLU A 58 -6.80 4.06 -21.98
C GLU A 58 -5.99 3.58 -20.77
N ILE A 59 -4.69 3.89 -20.76
CA ILE A 59 -3.80 3.63 -19.63
C ILE A 59 -4.29 4.37 -18.37
N LEU A 60 -4.64 5.66 -18.52
CA LEU A 60 -5.16 6.47 -17.40
C LEU A 60 -6.52 5.94 -16.90
N TYR A 61 -7.40 5.49 -17.79
CA TYR A 61 -8.69 4.91 -17.40
C TYR A 61 -8.52 3.64 -16.58
N GLU A 62 -7.64 2.74 -17.01
CA GLU A 62 -7.38 1.48 -16.31
C GLU A 62 -6.69 1.70 -14.96
N LEU A 63 -5.70 2.60 -14.90
CA LEU A 63 -5.05 2.97 -13.64
C LEU A 63 -6.03 3.63 -12.65
N GLU A 64 -6.93 4.49 -13.12
CA GLU A 64 -7.99 5.06 -12.28
C GLU A 64 -8.95 3.97 -11.77
N LYS A 65 -9.29 2.99 -12.61
CA LYS A 65 -10.16 1.89 -12.22
C LYS A 65 -9.53 1.05 -11.11
N ILE A 66 -8.26 0.68 -11.24
CA ILE A 66 -7.52 -0.08 -10.23
C ILE A 66 -7.40 0.73 -8.94
N ALA A 67 -7.11 2.03 -9.04
CA ALA A 67 -7.09 2.92 -7.89
C ALA A 67 -8.44 2.94 -7.15
N LYS A 68 -9.57 3.02 -7.88
CA LYS A 68 -10.91 2.95 -7.28
C LYS A 68 -11.22 1.58 -6.66
N GLU A 69 -10.76 0.50 -7.26
CA GLU A 69 -10.92 -0.86 -6.71
C GLU A 69 -10.13 -1.04 -5.41
N GLY A 70 -8.94 -0.44 -5.31
CA GLY A 70 -8.13 -0.41 -4.08
C GLY A 70 -8.53 0.69 -3.08
N GLU A 71 -9.66 1.37 -3.29
CA GLU A 71 -10.11 2.51 -2.49
C GLU A 71 -9.04 3.61 -2.30
N LEU A 72 -8.13 3.73 -3.28
CA LEU A 72 -7.03 4.69 -3.26
C LEU A 72 -7.54 6.09 -3.67
N PRO A 73 -7.06 7.17 -3.03
CA PRO A 73 -7.46 8.54 -3.36
C PRO A 73 -6.74 9.08 -4.61
N LEU A 74 -6.56 8.23 -5.63
CA LEU A 74 -5.90 8.60 -6.89
C LEU A 74 -6.95 8.81 -7.98
N THR A 75 -6.75 9.85 -8.77
CA THR A 75 -7.61 10.18 -9.92
C THR A 75 -6.77 10.18 -11.20
N ARG A 76 -7.39 10.31 -12.38
CA ARG A 76 -6.64 10.37 -13.65
C ARG A 76 -5.56 11.46 -13.66
N ASP A 77 -5.86 12.61 -13.05
CA ASP A 77 -4.95 13.75 -12.98
C ASP A 77 -3.75 13.50 -12.04
N SER A 78 -3.84 12.46 -11.21
CA SER A 78 -2.76 12.00 -10.34
C SER A 78 -1.72 11.18 -11.10
N PHE A 79 -1.93 10.78 -12.35
CA PHE A 79 -0.96 9.99 -13.11
C PHE A 79 -0.31 10.83 -14.21
N ILE A 80 1.01 10.86 -14.22
CA ILE A 80 1.82 11.54 -15.23
C ILE A 80 2.52 10.48 -16.08
N ILE A 81 2.16 10.41 -17.35
CA ILE A 81 2.79 9.54 -18.35
C ILE A 81 3.81 10.37 -19.12
N SER A 82 5.07 9.96 -19.10
CA SER A 82 6.15 10.53 -19.91
C SER A 82 6.45 9.59 -21.07
N ARG A 83 6.48 10.12 -22.30
CA ARG A 83 6.87 9.39 -23.51
C ARG A 83 8.20 9.94 -24.07
N SER A 84 9.02 9.06 -24.63
CA SER A 84 10.19 9.42 -25.44
C SER A 84 9.75 9.94 -26.82
N GLU A 85 10.66 10.60 -27.55
CA GLU A 85 10.44 11.03 -28.94
C GLU A 85 10.07 9.85 -29.86
N ASP A 86 10.52 8.63 -29.53
CA ASP A 86 10.22 7.39 -30.24
C ASP A 86 8.83 6.79 -29.91
N GLY A 87 8.02 7.49 -29.10
CA GLY A 87 6.66 7.07 -28.73
C GLY A 87 6.56 6.03 -27.61
N HIS A 88 7.70 5.54 -27.12
CA HIS A 88 7.79 4.65 -25.95
C HIS A 88 7.46 5.38 -24.65
N ILE A 89 6.75 4.73 -23.72
CA ILE A 89 6.56 5.27 -22.37
C ILE A 89 7.86 5.08 -21.60
N THR A 90 8.46 6.18 -21.14
CA THR A 90 9.70 6.15 -20.37
C THR A 90 9.44 6.13 -18.88
N ASN A 91 8.36 6.77 -18.42
CA ASN A 91 8.00 6.84 -17.02
C ASN A 91 6.50 7.00 -16.83
N ILE A 92 5.94 6.26 -15.87
CA ILE A 92 4.62 6.57 -15.30
C ILE A 92 4.83 6.88 -13.82
N VAL A 93 4.44 8.09 -13.41
CA VAL A 93 4.63 8.59 -12.04
C VAL A 93 3.29 9.02 -11.47
N THR A 94 3.06 8.72 -10.20
CA THR A 94 1.94 9.29 -9.44
C THR A 94 2.34 10.67 -8.91
N LYS A 95 1.57 11.70 -9.25
CA LYS A 95 1.78 13.08 -8.83
C LYS A 95 1.43 13.23 -7.34
N GLY A 96 2.46 13.26 -6.51
CA GLY A 96 2.36 13.52 -5.07
C GLY A 96 1.92 12.34 -4.23
N GLY A 97 1.96 11.12 -4.79
CA GLY A 97 1.65 9.89 -4.09
C GLY A 97 0.27 9.86 -3.44
N TRP A 98 0.07 8.94 -2.52
CA TRP A 98 -1.02 9.01 -1.56
C TRP A 98 -0.52 8.66 -0.17
N ASP A 99 -1.13 9.30 0.83
CA ASP A 99 -0.88 9.01 2.23
C ASP A 99 -1.95 8.04 2.73
N VAL A 100 -1.51 6.96 3.37
CA VAL A 100 -2.41 6.10 4.13
C VAL A 100 -2.14 6.27 5.61
N GLU A 101 -3.15 6.76 6.31
CA GLU A 101 -3.14 6.86 7.76
C GLU A 101 -3.42 5.50 8.39
N VAL A 102 -2.40 4.88 9.00
CA VAL A 102 -2.60 3.67 9.79
C VAL A 102 -2.81 4.03 11.25
N ASN A 103 -4.06 3.89 11.66
CA ASN A 103 -4.47 3.93 13.04
C ASN A 103 -4.11 2.59 13.72
N PHE A 104 -2.98 2.55 14.41
CA PHE A 104 -2.59 1.44 15.27
C PHE A 104 -3.22 1.58 16.67
N LEU A 105 -3.46 0.45 17.33
CA LEU A 105 -3.91 0.42 18.73
C LEU A 105 -5.20 1.21 18.99
N PHE A 106 -6.25 0.99 18.18
CA PHE A 106 -7.52 1.74 18.29
C PHE A 106 -7.35 3.27 18.21
N GLY A 107 -6.31 3.75 17.52
CA GLY A 107 -6.03 5.19 17.36
C GLY A 107 -5.05 5.77 18.37
N ALA A 108 -4.44 4.95 19.24
CA ALA A 108 -3.40 5.44 20.15
C ALA A 108 -2.08 5.77 19.44
N TYR A 109 -1.86 5.25 18.23
CA TYR A 109 -0.70 5.61 17.41
C TYR A 109 -1.12 5.74 15.94
N ILE A 110 -1.00 6.94 15.40
CA ILE A 110 -1.28 7.24 14.00
C ILE A 110 0.07 7.34 13.29
N ARG A 111 0.23 6.55 12.23
CA ARG A 111 1.40 6.68 11.35
C ARG A 111 0.92 6.93 9.94
N GLU A 112 1.36 8.02 9.35
CA GLU A 112 1.19 8.32 7.94
C GLU A 112 2.26 7.54 7.16
N PHE A 113 1.83 6.80 6.15
CA PHE A 113 2.71 6.15 5.19
C PHE A 113 2.47 6.78 3.82
N HIS A 114 3.51 7.40 3.29
CA HIS A 114 3.51 8.02 1.97
C HIS A 114 3.92 6.99 0.92
N PHE A 115 3.08 6.80 -0.10
CA PHE A 115 3.31 5.87 -1.19
C PHE A 115 3.38 6.60 -2.53
N GLU A 116 4.53 6.49 -3.19
CA GLU A 116 4.77 7.04 -4.53
C GLU A 116 5.27 5.93 -5.46
N PRO A 117 4.38 5.12 -6.06
CA PRO A 117 4.81 4.16 -7.06
C PRO A 117 5.27 4.89 -8.32
N THR A 118 6.46 4.52 -8.76
CA THR A 118 7.08 4.97 -10.01
C THR A 118 7.42 3.76 -10.87
N ALA A 119 6.91 3.73 -12.09
CA ALA A 119 7.33 2.76 -13.10
C ALA A 119 8.32 3.42 -14.05
N VAL A 120 9.58 3.01 -13.94
CA VAL A 120 10.68 3.35 -14.86
C VAL A 120 11.00 2.08 -15.64
N GLU A 121 11.01 2.16 -16.97
CA GLU A 121 11.52 1.08 -17.84
C GLU A 121 13.02 1.27 -18.14
#